data_AF-A0A7S4BWH8-F1
#
_entry.id   AF-A0A7S4BWH8-F1
#
_cell.length_a   1.000
_cell.length_b   1.000
_cell.length_c   1.000
_cell.angle_alpha   90.00
_cell.angle_beta   90.00
_cell.angle_gamma   90.00
#
_symmetry.space_group_name_H-M   'P 1'
#
loop_
_entity.id
_entity.type
_entity.pdbx_description
1 polymer ?
#
loop_
_entity_poly.entity_id
_entity_poly.type
_entity_poly.pdbx_seq_one_letter_code
_entity_poly.pdbx_strand_id
1 'polypeptide(L)'
;GAETCDMRAAAAAAAAAAAAALVVSTRGSILRFIRRRTATVKLIYFNLAGLGEPIRLCLAQAGVAFEDYRFKSRDEFLATKPTLRFGQVPCLVVNGDEMVQSAAIMRYIGSTFDASLYPASDARLAALIDALIDQAKDMKTGLDVAKYKERFGFPLDVLNDENAEKVFKKWRSETLPRHLEYFVKALDMSPTQWLAGTRTPTIADFFVAAVIKMLRHRDSAFPASIETFVSAVYGLPAVVAFQQRELFAELSAKAVKGPVEFASKEPKHVPQVTVKGGQVTISVPHGMAEDHLIEYIWAKDQNGHVVAAAKLGCTDSPTLTFPLPKGTTSITAYEQCNLHAVWASPVVNIE
;
A
#
# COMPACT_ATOMS: atom_id res chain seq x y z
N GLY A 1 25.10 -21.16 -53.09
CA GLY A 1 26.21 -20.20 -52.98
C GLY A 1 25.73 -18.88 -52.39
N ALA A 2 24.86 -18.16 -53.10
CA ALA A 2 24.33 -16.87 -52.68
C ALA A 2 23.32 -16.96 -51.50
N GLU A 3 22.35 -17.88 -51.53
CA GLU A 3 21.35 -18.04 -50.45
C GLU A 3 21.96 -18.36 -49.08
N THR A 4 23.04 -19.15 -49.04
CA THR A 4 23.72 -19.52 -47.79
C THR A 4 24.58 -18.38 -47.23
N CYS A 5 24.98 -17.42 -48.08
CA CYS A 5 25.69 -16.21 -47.66
C CYS A 5 24.71 -15.19 -47.04
N ASP A 6 23.52 -15.08 -47.63
CA ASP A 6 22.46 -14.16 -47.19
C ASP A 6 21.87 -14.55 -45.83
N MET A 7 21.63 -15.85 -45.59
CA MET A 7 21.18 -16.34 -44.27
C MET A 7 22.22 -16.11 -43.16
N ARG A 8 23.53 -16.22 -43.47
CA ARG A 8 24.60 -15.96 -42.49
C ARG A 8 24.73 -14.48 -42.16
N ALA A 9 24.55 -13.60 -43.15
CA ALA A 9 24.53 -12.16 -42.93
C ALA A 9 23.31 -11.74 -42.09
N ALA A 10 22.12 -12.30 -42.37
CA ALA A 10 20.91 -12.06 -41.58
C ALA A 10 21.05 -12.53 -40.12
N ALA A 11 21.64 -13.72 -39.90
CA ALA A 11 21.89 -14.24 -38.55
C ALA A 11 22.90 -13.38 -37.78
N ALA A 12 23.97 -12.89 -38.43
CA ALA A 12 24.95 -12.01 -37.81
C ALA A 12 24.36 -10.64 -37.46
N ALA A 13 23.50 -10.07 -38.32
CA ALA A 13 22.79 -8.82 -38.04
C ALA A 13 21.81 -8.96 -36.86
N ALA A 14 21.07 -10.08 -36.79
CA ALA A 14 20.18 -10.38 -35.67
C ALA A 14 20.95 -10.54 -34.35
N ALA A 15 22.12 -11.20 -34.37
CA ALA A 15 22.98 -11.35 -33.20
C ALA A 15 23.56 -9.99 -32.73
N ALA A 16 23.98 -9.12 -33.66
CA ALA A 16 24.46 -7.79 -33.34
C ALA A 16 23.35 -6.90 -32.74
N ALA A 17 22.13 -6.97 -33.29
CA ALA A 17 20.98 -6.26 -32.75
C ALA A 17 20.60 -6.75 -31.34
N ALA A 18 20.63 -8.07 -31.11
CA ALA A 18 20.40 -8.65 -29.79
C ALA A 18 21.48 -8.24 -28.77
N ALA A 19 22.76 -8.20 -29.18
CA ALA A 19 23.86 -7.74 -28.33
C ALA A 19 23.73 -6.24 -28.00
N ALA A 20 23.38 -5.40 -28.97
CA ALA A 20 23.14 -3.97 -28.75
C ALA A 20 21.95 -3.73 -27.81
N ALA A 21 20.84 -4.46 -28.00
CA ALA A 21 19.68 -4.41 -27.12
C ALA A 21 20.02 -4.85 -25.68
N LEU A 22 20.86 -5.89 -25.53
CA LEU A 22 21.35 -6.33 -24.23
C LEU A 22 22.21 -5.25 -23.55
N VAL A 23 23.15 -4.63 -24.26
CA VAL A 23 23.98 -3.54 -23.72
C VAL A 23 23.13 -2.34 -23.28
N VAL A 24 22.14 -1.93 -24.08
CA VAL A 24 21.21 -0.85 -23.73
C VAL A 24 20.37 -1.21 -22.51
N SER A 25 19.85 -2.44 -22.45
CA SER A 25 19.07 -2.97 -21.33
C SER A 25 19.89 -3.04 -20.03
N THR A 26 21.12 -3.54 -20.10
CA THR A 26 22.06 -3.61 -18.97
C THR A 26 22.44 -2.22 -18.48
N ARG A 27 22.74 -1.28 -19.38
CA ARG A 27 23.01 0.13 -19.02
C ARG A 27 21.80 0.78 -18.36
N GLY A 28 20.59 0.55 -18.88
CA GLY A 28 19.35 1.03 -18.28
C GLY A 28 19.15 0.48 -16.86
N SER A 29 19.40 -0.80 -16.66
CA SER A 29 19.28 -1.47 -15.35
C SER A 29 20.29 -0.92 -14.33
N ILE A 30 21.54 -0.71 -14.74
CA ILE A 30 22.60 -0.12 -13.88
C ILE A 30 22.23 1.32 -13.51
N LEU A 31 21.79 2.14 -14.47
CA LEU A 31 21.41 3.53 -14.19
C LEU A 31 20.23 3.62 -13.22
N ARG A 32 19.22 2.76 -13.37
CA ARG A 32 18.10 2.68 -12.43
C ARG A 32 18.57 2.24 -11.04
N PHE A 33 19.44 1.24 -10.96
CA PHE A 33 20.02 0.79 -9.69
C PHE A 33 20.77 1.91 -8.97
N ILE A 34 21.63 2.66 -9.68
CA ILE A 34 22.33 3.83 -9.12
C ILE A 34 21.32 4.86 -8.63
N ARG A 35 20.35 5.24 -9.48
CA ARG A 35 19.31 6.22 -9.13
C ARG A 35 18.53 5.85 -7.89
N ARG A 36 18.13 4.58 -7.73
CA ARG A 36 17.42 4.09 -6.53
C ARG A 36 18.23 4.31 -5.24
N ARG A 37 19.56 4.29 -5.32
CA ARG A 37 20.46 4.43 -4.18
C ARG A 37 20.95 5.86 -3.92
N THR A 38 20.98 6.70 -4.95
CA THR A 38 21.54 8.06 -4.84
C THR A 38 20.48 9.15 -4.81
N ALA A 39 19.24 8.87 -5.25
CA ALA A 39 18.18 9.87 -5.26
C ALA A 39 17.68 10.17 -3.85
N THR A 40 17.47 11.44 -3.53
CA THR A 40 16.74 11.85 -2.34
C THR A 40 15.26 11.94 -2.69
N VAL A 41 14.44 11.09 -2.08
CA VAL A 41 13.01 10.97 -2.39
C VAL A 41 12.19 11.28 -1.14
N LYS A 42 11.21 12.18 -1.28
CA LYS A 42 10.27 12.55 -0.21
C LYS A 42 8.84 12.55 -0.75
N LEU A 43 7.95 11.79 -0.12
CA LEU A 43 6.51 11.84 -0.39
C LEU A 43 5.84 12.71 0.66
N ILE A 44 5.14 13.76 0.22
CA ILE A 44 4.36 14.66 1.08
C ILE A 44 2.88 14.30 0.92
N TYR A 45 2.24 13.86 2.00
CA TYR A 45 0.82 13.55 2.01
C TYR A 45 0.17 13.72 3.39
N PHE A 46 -1.13 13.48 3.47
CA PHE A 46 -1.84 13.40 4.74
C PHE A 46 -1.44 12.14 5.53
N ASN A 47 -1.63 12.17 6.86
CA ASN A 47 -1.49 10.99 7.70
C ASN A 47 -2.67 10.01 7.56
N LEU A 48 -2.85 9.51 6.33
CA LEU A 48 -3.81 8.48 5.94
C LEU A 48 -3.28 7.75 4.69
N ALA A 49 -3.89 6.62 4.36
CA ALA A 49 -3.57 5.87 3.14
C ALA A 49 -3.90 6.70 1.88
N GLY A 50 -5.19 6.86 1.57
CA GLY A 50 -5.70 7.70 0.49
C GLY A 50 -4.97 7.51 -0.84
N LEU A 51 -4.72 8.59 -1.57
CA LEU A 51 -3.95 8.58 -2.82
C LEU A 51 -2.43 8.56 -2.62
N GLY A 52 -1.95 8.62 -1.38
CA GLY A 52 -0.54 8.44 -1.04
C GLY A 52 -0.14 6.96 -0.99
N GLU A 53 -1.06 6.09 -0.56
CA GLU A 53 -0.84 4.63 -0.49
C GLU A 53 -0.31 4.02 -1.79
N PRO A 54 -0.95 4.17 -2.95
CA PRO A 54 -0.44 3.52 -4.17
C PRO A 54 0.97 4.02 -4.56
N ILE A 55 1.31 5.26 -4.20
CA ILE A 55 2.66 5.82 -4.44
C ILE A 55 3.68 5.16 -3.50
N ARG A 56 3.35 5.01 -2.20
CA ARG A 56 4.18 4.30 -1.21
C ARG A 56 4.45 2.87 -1.65
N LEU A 57 3.42 2.15 -2.10
CA LEU A 57 3.54 0.78 -2.57
C LEU A 57 4.43 0.68 -3.82
N CYS A 58 4.29 1.60 -4.77
CA CYS A 58 5.18 1.64 -5.95
C CYS A 58 6.63 1.95 -5.58
N LEU A 59 6.89 2.88 -4.67
CA LEU A 59 8.26 3.18 -4.20
C LEU A 59 8.87 1.97 -3.49
N ALA A 60 8.09 1.30 -2.63
CA ALA A 60 8.51 0.07 -1.95
C ALA A 60 8.82 -1.05 -2.95
N GLN A 61 7.93 -1.30 -3.91
CA GLN A 61 8.13 -2.30 -4.95
C GLN A 61 9.35 -2.00 -5.82
N ALA A 62 9.59 -0.72 -6.14
CA ALA A 62 10.78 -0.27 -6.86
C ALA A 62 12.06 -0.31 -6.01
N GLY A 63 11.98 -0.62 -4.71
CA GLY A 63 13.13 -0.62 -3.79
C GLY A 63 13.75 0.76 -3.61
N VAL A 64 12.95 1.82 -3.68
CA VAL A 64 13.38 3.21 -3.47
C VAL A 64 13.18 3.58 -2.01
N ALA A 65 14.25 3.96 -1.32
CA ALA A 65 14.14 4.55 0.01
C ALA A 65 13.57 5.97 -0.10
N PHE A 66 12.64 6.33 0.78
CA PHE A 66 12.01 7.64 0.76
C PHE A 66 11.61 8.12 2.16
N GLU A 67 11.58 9.44 2.35
CA GLU A 67 10.94 10.09 3.48
C GLU A 67 9.42 10.13 3.25
N ASP A 68 8.62 9.51 4.13
CA ASP A 68 7.16 9.60 4.10
C ASP A 68 6.69 10.73 5.02
N TYR A 69 6.69 11.95 4.48
CA TYR A 69 6.24 13.12 5.21
C TYR A 69 4.71 13.15 5.29
N ARG A 70 4.21 13.03 6.53
CA ARG A 70 2.78 13.05 6.83
C ARG A 70 2.43 14.28 7.64
N PHE A 71 1.52 15.12 7.11
CA PHE A 71 1.00 16.27 7.87
C PHE A 71 0.41 15.81 9.20
N LYS A 72 0.78 16.49 10.29
CA LYS A 72 0.33 16.20 11.66
C LYS A 72 -1.04 16.80 11.96
N SER A 73 -1.40 17.89 11.28
CA SER A 73 -2.68 18.56 11.47
C SER A 73 -3.20 19.21 10.18
N ARG A 74 -4.48 19.56 10.20
CA ARG A 74 -5.11 20.35 9.14
C ARG A 74 -4.47 21.74 9.01
N ASP A 75 -4.08 22.35 10.13
CA ASP A 75 -3.48 23.69 10.14
C ASP A 75 -2.11 23.69 9.48
N GLU A 76 -1.30 22.65 9.71
CA GLU A 76 -0.02 22.47 9.02
C GLU A 76 -0.21 22.37 7.50
N PHE A 77 -1.21 21.61 7.07
CA PHE A 77 -1.56 21.54 5.65
C PHE A 77 -2.04 22.89 5.11
N LEU A 78 -2.92 23.60 5.81
CA LEU A 78 -3.43 24.91 5.38
C LEU A 78 -2.32 25.96 5.26
N ALA A 79 -1.33 25.93 6.15
CA ALA A 79 -0.15 26.80 6.08
C ALA A 79 0.76 26.45 4.90
N THR A 80 0.88 25.16 4.56
CA THR A 80 1.70 24.69 3.42
C THR A 80 0.99 24.85 2.08
N LYS A 81 -0.35 24.80 2.06
CA LYS A 81 -1.18 24.78 0.84
C LYS A 81 -0.82 25.88 -0.18
N PRO A 82 -0.55 27.15 0.20
CA PRO A 82 -0.18 28.19 -0.75
C PRO A 82 1.14 27.94 -1.49
N THR A 83 2.03 27.10 -0.94
CA THR A 83 3.33 26.78 -1.56
C THR A 83 3.26 25.58 -2.50
N LEU A 84 2.17 24.81 -2.49
CA LEU A 84 2.01 23.60 -3.30
C LEU A 84 1.61 23.94 -4.73
N ARG A 85 2.25 23.30 -5.73
CA ARG A 85 2.06 23.54 -7.18
C ARG A 85 0.61 23.62 -7.67
N PHE A 86 -0.31 22.87 -7.07
CA PHE A 86 -1.76 22.96 -7.33
C PHE A 86 -2.61 23.09 -6.04
N GLY A 87 -2.01 23.55 -4.94
CA GLY A 87 -2.69 23.62 -3.64
C GLY A 87 -3.15 22.26 -3.11
N GLN A 88 -2.52 21.17 -3.56
CA GLN A 88 -2.95 19.79 -3.37
C GLN A 88 -1.75 18.85 -3.14
N VAL A 89 -2.02 17.77 -2.40
CA VAL A 89 -1.14 16.60 -2.26
C VAL A 89 -1.87 15.35 -2.77
N PRO A 90 -1.18 14.29 -3.22
CA PRO A 90 0.23 13.97 -3.02
C PRO A 90 1.21 14.82 -3.84
N CYS A 91 2.38 15.06 -3.25
CA CYS A 91 3.54 15.66 -3.90
C CYS A 91 4.77 14.78 -3.64
N LEU A 92 5.44 14.33 -4.70
CA LEU A 92 6.70 13.60 -4.63
C LEU A 92 7.84 14.55 -4.97
N VAL A 93 8.81 14.70 -4.08
CA VAL A 93 10.02 15.48 -4.30
C VAL A 93 11.17 14.52 -4.60
N VAL A 94 11.82 14.67 -5.75
CA VAL A 94 12.99 13.86 -6.13
C VAL A 94 14.14 14.78 -6.47
N ASN A 95 15.23 14.71 -5.70
CA ASN A 95 16.39 15.60 -5.83
C ASN A 95 16.04 17.11 -5.83
N GLY A 96 14.98 17.48 -5.11
CA GLY A 96 14.46 18.85 -5.05
C GLY A 96 13.37 19.17 -6.07
N ASP A 97 13.16 18.33 -7.09
CA ASP A 97 12.12 18.55 -8.09
C ASP A 97 10.77 17.99 -7.63
N GLU A 98 9.72 18.81 -7.73
CA GLU A 98 8.35 18.43 -7.36
C GLU A 98 7.56 17.80 -8.51
N MET A 99 6.95 16.65 -8.22
CA MET A 99 5.94 16.01 -9.05
C MET A 99 4.62 15.92 -8.28
N VAL A 100 3.53 16.31 -8.94
CA VAL A 100 2.16 16.30 -8.40
C VAL A 100 1.24 15.47 -9.29
N GLN A 101 0.02 15.18 -8.83
CA GLN A 101 -0.94 14.23 -9.42
C GLN A 101 -0.50 12.77 -9.25
N SER A 102 -1.29 11.98 -8.52
CA SER A 102 -0.91 10.62 -8.12
C SER A 102 -0.54 9.70 -9.28
N ALA A 103 -1.33 9.69 -10.36
CA ALA A 103 -1.04 8.87 -11.55
C ALA A 103 0.24 9.32 -12.27
N ALA A 104 0.50 10.63 -12.35
CA ALA A 104 1.70 11.16 -12.98
C ALA A 104 2.96 10.83 -12.16
N ILE A 105 2.87 10.94 -10.82
CA ILE A 105 3.92 10.51 -9.89
C ILE A 105 4.24 9.02 -10.09
N MET A 106 3.23 8.16 -10.19
CA MET A 106 3.45 6.72 -10.37
C MET A 106 4.08 6.40 -11.73
N ARG A 107 3.63 7.05 -12.82
CA ARG A 107 4.30 6.95 -14.13
C ARG A 107 5.78 7.37 -14.05
N TYR A 108 6.07 8.44 -13.32
CA TYR A 108 7.46 8.87 -13.09
C TYR A 108 8.26 7.79 -12.34
N ILE A 109 7.71 7.19 -11.29
CA ILE A 109 8.36 6.11 -10.54
C ILE A 109 8.67 4.93 -11.44
N GLY A 110 7.69 4.45 -12.21
CA GLY A 110 7.90 3.33 -13.13
C GLY A 110 8.89 3.65 -14.26
N SER A 111 8.84 4.86 -14.82
CA SER A 111 9.78 5.25 -15.88
C SER A 111 11.22 5.43 -15.36
N THR A 112 11.36 5.94 -14.14
CA THR A 112 12.65 6.40 -13.60
C THR A 112 13.36 5.34 -12.76
N PHE A 113 12.62 4.64 -11.91
CA PHE A 113 13.17 3.71 -10.93
C PHE A 113 12.92 2.26 -11.33
N ASP A 114 11.76 1.91 -11.86
CA ASP A 114 11.45 0.51 -12.22
C ASP A 114 10.55 0.36 -13.46
N ALA A 115 11.18 0.08 -14.60
CA ALA A 115 10.48 -0.05 -15.87
C ALA A 115 9.50 -1.23 -15.94
N SER A 116 9.57 -2.20 -15.01
CA SER A 116 8.54 -3.24 -14.95
C SER A 116 7.19 -2.70 -14.45
N LEU A 117 7.20 -1.60 -13.70
CA LEU A 117 5.99 -0.97 -13.18
C LEU A 117 5.27 -0.13 -14.25
N TYR A 118 6.03 0.46 -15.18
CA TYR A 118 5.50 1.22 -16.30
C TYR A 118 6.41 1.07 -17.54
N PRO A 119 6.12 0.10 -18.43
CA PRO A 119 6.92 -0.18 -19.62
C PRO A 119 6.78 0.90 -20.71
N ALA A 120 7.32 2.10 -20.47
CA ALA A 120 7.15 3.26 -21.35
C ALA A 120 7.60 3.07 -22.82
N SER A 121 8.44 2.06 -23.10
CA SER A 121 8.85 1.70 -24.46
C SER A 121 7.78 0.95 -25.25
N ASP A 122 6.78 0.37 -24.59
CA ASP A 122 5.60 -0.22 -25.21
C ASP A 122 4.41 0.72 -25.05
N ALA A 123 4.16 1.53 -26.09
CA ALA A 123 3.12 2.55 -26.06
C ALA A 123 1.70 1.97 -25.88
N ARG A 124 1.43 0.75 -26.40
CA ARG A 124 0.09 0.15 -26.27
C ARG A 124 -0.13 -0.36 -24.86
N LEU A 125 0.87 -1.02 -24.28
CA LEU A 125 0.80 -1.48 -22.91
C LEU A 125 0.75 -0.31 -21.92
N ALA A 126 1.55 0.74 -22.14
CA ALA A 126 1.51 1.95 -21.34
C ALA A 126 0.11 2.61 -21.37
N ALA A 127 -0.50 2.71 -22.54
CA ALA A 127 -1.86 3.24 -22.69
C ALA A 127 -2.92 2.38 -21.97
N LEU A 128 -2.79 1.04 -22.01
CA LEU A 128 -3.67 0.15 -21.25
C LEU A 128 -3.54 0.38 -19.73
N ILE A 129 -2.31 0.51 -19.23
CA ILE A 129 -2.03 0.79 -17.82
C ILE A 129 -2.65 2.13 -17.40
N ASP A 130 -2.49 3.18 -18.22
CA ASP A 130 -3.06 4.49 -17.94
C ASP A 130 -4.61 4.46 -17.95
N ALA A 131 -5.20 3.75 -18.92
CA ALA A 131 -6.65 3.57 -18.99
C ALA A 131 -7.22 2.86 -17.75
N LEU A 132 -6.54 1.84 -17.23
CA LEU A 132 -6.95 1.14 -16.00
C LEU A 132 -6.92 2.07 -14.77
N ILE A 133 -5.91 2.96 -14.68
CA ILE A 133 -5.82 3.95 -13.61
C ILE A 133 -6.95 4.98 -13.72
N ASP A 134 -7.20 5.48 -14.93
CA ASP A 134 -8.27 6.46 -15.16
C ASP A 134 -9.65 5.85 -14.90
N GLN A 135 -9.86 4.58 -15.28
CA GLN A 135 -11.07 3.83 -14.95
C GLN A 135 -11.30 3.73 -13.43
N ALA A 136 -10.24 3.61 -12.62
CA ALA A 136 -10.36 3.62 -11.16
C ALA A 136 -10.67 5.01 -10.59
N LYS A 137 -10.28 6.08 -11.28
CA LYS A 137 -10.68 7.45 -10.92
C LYS A 137 -12.16 7.69 -11.25
N ASP A 138 -12.61 7.23 -12.40
CA ASP A 138 -14.03 7.29 -12.79
C ASP A 138 -14.88 6.50 -11.79
N MET A 139 -14.42 5.30 -11.41
CA MET A 139 -15.09 4.46 -10.42
C MET A 139 -15.38 5.18 -9.10
N LYS A 140 -14.49 6.05 -8.60
CA LYS A 140 -14.69 6.77 -7.34
C LYS A 140 -15.35 8.15 -7.50
N THR A 141 -15.57 8.63 -8.72
CA THR A 141 -15.99 10.03 -8.95
C THR A 141 -17.32 10.35 -8.28
N GLY A 142 -18.29 9.44 -8.30
CA GLY A 142 -19.57 9.64 -7.61
C GLY A 142 -19.42 9.82 -6.09
N LEU A 143 -18.52 9.04 -5.46
CA LEU A 143 -18.16 9.20 -4.06
C LEU A 143 -17.47 10.55 -3.80
N ASP A 144 -16.50 10.92 -4.64
CA ASP A 144 -15.76 12.18 -4.50
C ASP A 144 -16.69 13.39 -4.64
N VAL A 145 -17.65 13.35 -5.57
CA VAL A 145 -18.67 14.40 -5.74
C VAL A 145 -19.60 14.48 -4.52
N ALA A 146 -20.10 13.35 -4.01
CA ALA A 146 -20.95 13.34 -2.83
C ALA A 146 -20.21 13.91 -1.60
N LYS A 147 -18.94 13.55 -1.42
CA LYS A 147 -18.13 13.93 -0.25
C LYS A 147 -17.55 15.34 -0.34
N TYR A 148 -17.12 15.77 -1.52
CA TYR A 148 -16.42 17.04 -1.76
C TYR A 148 -17.16 17.94 -2.74
N LYS A 149 -18.49 17.91 -2.72
CA LYS A 149 -19.44 18.68 -3.54
C LYS A 149 -18.99 20.09 -3.96
N GLU A 150 -18.58 20.95 -3.02
CA GLU A 150 -18.14 22.32 -3.34
C GLU A 150 -16.87 22.34 -4.22
N ARG A 151 -15.95 21.37 -4.04
CA ARG A 151 -14.76 21.22 -4.90
C ARG A 151 -15.13 20.90 -6.35
N PHE A 152 -16.26 20.24 -6.57
CA PHE A 152 -16.79 19.93 -7.89
C PHE A 152 -17.75 21.01 -8.42
N GLY A 153 -17.84 22.15 -7.72
CA GLY A 153 -18.63 23.30 -8.14
C GLY A 153 -20.11 23.17 -7.83
N PHE A 154 -20.53 22.23 -6.97
CA PHE A 154 -21.91 22.13 -6.53
C PHE A 154 -22.18 23.08 -5.34
N PRO A 155 -23.09 24.04 -5.49
CA PRO A 155 -23.59 24.83 -4.37
C PRO A 155 -24.30 23.95 -3.33
N LEU A 156 -24.26 24.35 -2.06
CA LEU A 156 -24.84 23.55 -0.95
C LEU A 156 -26.36 23.47 -0.97
N ASP A 157 -27.04 24.41 -1.64
CA ASP A 157 -28.48 24.38 -1.90
C ASP A 157 -28.86 23.39 -3.03
N VAL A 158 -27.94 23.12 -3.95
CA VAL A 158 -28.12 22.11 -5.01
C VAL A 158 -27.78 20.71 -4.50
N LEU A 159 -26.55 20.53 -4.00
CA LEU A 159 -26.08 19.25 -3.47
C LEU A 159 -25.90 19.37 -1.96
N ASN A 160 -27.01 19.46 -1.22
CA ASN A 160 -27.00 19.37 0.25
C ASN A 160 -26.65 17.94 0.73
N ASP A 161 -26.58 17.73 2.04
CA ASP A 161 -26.19 16.42 2.61
C ASP A 161 -27.21 15.32 2.28
N GLU A 162 -28.50 15.64 2.24
CA GLU A 162 -29.56 14.70 1.86
C GLU A 162 -29.40 14.22 0.40
N ASN A 163 -29.14 15.16 -0.51
CA ASN A 163 -28.91 14.85 -1.92
C ASN A 163 -27.56 14.13 -2.13
N ALA A 164 -26.52 14.50 -1.40
CA ALA A 164 -25.24 13.81 -1.42
C ALA A 164 -25.39 12.33 -0.99
N GLU A 165 -26.21 12.05 0.02
CA GLU A 165 -26.51 10.69 0.44
C GLU A 165 -27.25 9.90 -0.64
N LYS A 166 -28.18 10.53 -1.39
CA LYS A 166 -28.83 9.89 -2.55
C LYS A 166 -27.82 9.56 -3.65
N VAL A 167 -26.90 10.47 -3.95
CA VAL A 167 -25.80 10.24 -4.91
C VAL A 167 -24.92 9.09 -4.44
N PHE A 168 -24.51 9.08 -3.18
CA PHE A 168 -23.69 8.02 -2.60
C PHE A 168 -24.39 6.66 -2.66
N LYS A 169 -25.67 6.57 -2.26
CA LYS A 169 -26.45 5.33 -2.33
C LYS A 169 -26.52 4.79 -3.75
N LYS A 170 -26.89 5.62 -4.73
CA LYS A 170 -26.97 5.22 -6.14
C LYS A 170 -25.61 4.83 -6.70
N TRP A 171 -24.56 5.59 -6.37
CA TRP A 171 -23.20 5.26 -6.75
C TRP A 171 -22.82 3.88 -6.18
N ARG A 172 -23.09 3.64 -4.90
CA ARG A 172 -22.73 2.41 -4.19
C ARG A 172 -23.48 1.18 -4.70
N SER A 173 -24.78 1.29 -4.99
CA SER A 173 -25.62 0.16 -5.39
C SER A 173 -25.58 -0.15 -6.88
N GLU A 174 -25.33 0.84 -7.74
CA GLU A 174 -25.41 0.67 -9.20
C GLU A 174 -24.10 0.98 -9.93
N THR A 175 -23.42 2.08 -9.57
CA THR A 175 -22.27 2.58 -10.35
C THR A 175 -21.00 1.82 -10.01
N LEU A 176 -20.70 1.67 -8.71
CA LEU A 176 -19.52 0.94 -8.24
C LEU A 176 -19.50 -0.52 -8.73
N PRO A 177 -20.58 -1.31 -8.64
CA PRO A 177 -20.57 -2.68 -9.16
C PRO A 177 -20.28 -2.75 -10.66
N ARG A 178 -20.83 -1.82 -11.45
CA ARG A 178 -20.55 -1.73 -12.90
C ARG A 178 -19.08 -1.46 -13.18
N HIS A 179 -18.46 -0.56 -12.42
CA HIS A 179 -17.03 -0.30 -12.56
C HIS A 179 -16.17 -1.50 -12.16
N LEU A 180 -16.52 -2.19 -11.07
CA LEU A 180 -15.84 -3.41 -10.62
C LEU A 180 -15.90 -4.51 -11.69
N GLU A 181 -17.01 -4.63 -12.42
CA GLU A 181 -17.15 -5.62 -13.51
C GLU A 181 -16.10 -5.44 -14.62
N TYR A 182 -15.68 -4.20 -14.93
CA TYR A 182 -14.61 -3.98 -15.91
C TYR A 182 -13.26 -4.50 -15.42
N PHE A 183 -12.96 -4.38 -14.13
CA PHE A 183 -11.75 -4.94 -13.55
C PHE A 183 -11.82 -6.47 -13.44
N VAL A 184 -12.99 -7.03 -13.15
CA VAL A 184 -13.22 -8.49 -13.23
C VAL A 184 -12.93 -8.99 -14.64
N LYS A 185 -13.49 -8.35 -15.67
CA LYS A 185 -13.20 -8.70 -17.09
C LYS A 185 -11.72 -8.58 -17.44
N ALA A 186 -11.04 -7.53 -16.95
CA ALA A 186 -9.61 -7.38 -17.16
C ALA A 186 -8.79 -8.52 -16.53
N LEU A 187 -9.17 -8.96 -15.32
CA LEU A 187 -8.56 -10.10 -14.64
C LEU A 187 -8.86 -11.43 -15.37
N ASP A 188 -10.09 -11.65 -15.82
CA ASP A 188 -10.49 -12.86 -16.55
C ASP A 188 -9.76 -13.00 -17.90
N MET A 189 -9.48 -11.88 -18.57
CA MET A 189 -8.72 -11.85 -19.82
C MET A 189 -7.20 -11.89 -19.60
N SER A 190 -6.74 -11.69 -18.37
CA SER A 190 -5.32 -11.65 -18.06
C SER A 190 -4.74 -13.08 -18.05
N PRO A 191 -3.62 -13.34 -18.75
CA PRO A 191 -2.89 -14.59 -18.62
C PRO A 191 -2.14 -14.70 -17.27
N THR A 192 -2.31 -13.71 -16.39
CA THR A 192 -1.66 -13.60 -15.07
C THR A 192 -2.67 -13.12 -14.04
N GLN A 193 -2.24 -12.85 -12.81
CA GLN A 193 -3.10 -12.25 -11.78
C GLN A 193 -3.16 -10.71 -11.84
N TRP A 194 -2.49 -10.07 -12.82
CA TRP A 194 -2.35 -8.62 -12.91
C TRP A 194 -3.25 -8.04 -14.01
N LEU A 195 -3.79 -6.84 -13.78
CA LEU A 195 -4.83 -6.22 -14.62
C LEU A 195 -4.40 -6.00 -16.07
N ALA A 196 -3.12 -5.70 -16.28
CA ALA A 196 -2.56 -5.43 -17.62
C ALA A 196 -2.00 -6.69 -18.31
N GLY A 197 -2.16 -7.89 -17.74
CA GLY A 197 -1.64 -9.13 -18.34
C GLY A 197 -0.12 -9.29 -18.30
N THR A 198 0.59 -8.42 -17.58
CA THR A 198 2.04 -8.43 -17.46
C THR A 198 2.51 -9.52 -16.49
N ARG A 199 3.76 -9.97 -16.62
CA ARG A 199 4.33 -10.98 -15.70
C ARG A 199 4.46 -10.48 -14.25
N THR A 200 4.67 -9.18 -14.08
CA THR A 200 4.83 -8.50 -12.79
C THR A 200 3.78 -7.40 -12.65
N PRO A 201 3.42 -6.99 -11.42
CA PRO A 201 2.47 -5.90 -11.23
C PRO A 201 2.99 -4.60 -11.83
N THR A 202 2.06 -3.78 -12.32
CA THR A 202 2.25 -2.45 -12.87
C THR A 202 1.72 -1.39 -11.91
N ILE A 203 1.94 -0.11 -12.24
CA ILE A 203 1.34 1.00 -11.49
C ILE A 203 -0.20 0.94 -11.45
N ALA A 204 -0.86 0.32 -12.43
CA ALA A 204 -2.31 0.13 -12.41
C ALA A 204 -2.73 -0.81 -11.28
N ASP A 205 -2.00 -1.90 -11.06
CA ASP A 205 -2.33 -2.88 -10.02
C ASP A 205 -2.30 -2.24 -8.62
N PHE A 206 -1.24 -1.46 -8.34
CA PHE A 206 -1.12 -0.72 -7.07
C PHE A 206 -2.22 0.34 -6.91
N PHE A 207 -2.52 1.10 -7.96
CA PHE A 207 -3.53 2.16 -7.89
C PHE A 207 -4.93 1.58 -7.67
N VAL A 208 -5.32 0.59 -8.48
CA VAL A 208 -6.64 -0.02 -8.43
C VAL A 208 -6.82 -0.76 -7.10
N ALA A 209 -5.85 -1.55 -6.64
CA ALA A 209 -5.96 -2.24 -5.37
C ALA A 209 -6.07 -1.29 -4.17
N ALA A 210 -5.31 -0.18 -4.16
CA ALA A 210 -5.41 0.83 -3.12
C ALA A 210 -6.77 1.56 -3.13
N VAL A 211 -7.29 1.90 -4.31
CA VAL A 211 -8.63 2.49 -4.44
C VAL A 211 -9.69 1.51 -3.96
N ILE A 212 -9.68 0.25 -4.41
CA ILE A 212 -10.66 -0.75 -3.98
C ILE A 212 -10.61 -0.96 -2.46
N LYS A 213 -9.41 -1.07 -1.88
CA LYS A 213 -9.25 -1.16 -0.42
C LYS A 213 -9.84 0.06 0.30
N MET A 214 -9.69 1.27 -0.25
CA MET A 214 -10.30 2.49 0.30
C MET A 214 -11.83 2.49 0.21
N LEU A 215 -12.40 1.90 -0.85
CA LEU A 215 -13.84 1.81 -1.06
C LEU A 215 -14.50 0.69 -0.25
N ARG A 216 -13.72 -0.20 0.36
CA ARG A 216 -14.23 -1.30 1.18
C ARG A 216 -14.91 -0.73 2.43
N HIS A 217 -16.23 -0.83 2.48
CA HIS A 217 -17.02 -0.61 3.68
C HIS A 217 -17.31 -1.95 4.38
N ARG A 218 -17.61 -1.93 5.68
CA ARG A 218 -17.79 -3.15 6.50
C ARG A 218 -18.81 -4.14 5.90
N ASP A 219 -19.88 -3.64 5.28
CA ASP A 219 -20.94 -4.46 4.66
C ASP A 219 -20.76 -4.73 3.15
N SER A 220 -19.59 -4.40 2.59
CA SER A 220 -19.34 -4.44 1.15
C SER A 220 -18.63 -5.73 0.75
N ALA A 221 -19.38 -6.71 0.28
CA ALA A 221 -18.78 -7.83 -0.46
C ALA A 221 -18.40 -7.36 -1.87
N PHE A 222 -17.11 -7.45 -2.21
CA PHE A 222 -16.64 -7.32 -3.59
C PHE A 222 -16.55 -8.70 -4.26
N PRO A 223 -16.54 -8.77 -5.61
CA PRO A 223 -16.32 -10.03 -6.31
C PRO A 223 -15.06 -10.76 -5.82
N ALA A 224 -15.11 -12.08 -5.72
CA ALA A 224 -14.00 -12.88 -5.16
C ALA A 224 -12.67 -12.70 -5.92
N SER A 225 -12.71 -12.52 -7.24
CA SER A 225 -11.54 -12.22 -8.06
C SER A 225 -10.90 -10.87 -7.69
N ILE A 226 -11.71 -9.87 -7.34
CA ILE A 226 -11.24 -8.56 -6.87
C ILE A 226 -10.58 -8.69 -5.49
N GLU A 227 -11.19 -9.42 -4.56
CA GLU A 227 -10.60 -9.66 -3.23
C GLU A 227 -9.27 -10.42 -3.33
N THR A 228 -9.20 -11.41 -4.21
CA THR A 228 -7.97 -12.17 -4.49
C THR A 228 -6.90 -11.26 -5.09
N PHE A 229 -7.26 -10.42 -6.06
CA PHE A 229 -6.36 -9.45 -6.68
C PHE A 229 -5.81 -8.43 -5.65
N VAL A 230 -6.67 -7.85 -4.81
CA VAL A 230 -6.24 -6.92 -3.74
C VAL A 230 -5.28 -7.64 -2.79
N SER A 231 -5.63 -8.87 -2.38
CA SER A 231 -4.77 -9.68 -1.51
C SER A 231 -3.42 -9.99 -2.15
N ALA A 232 -3.38 -10.26 -3.46
CA ALA A 232 -2.15 -10.48 -4.19
C ALA A 232 -1.23 -9.24 -4.20
N VAL A 233 -1.78 -8.04 -4.44
CA VAL A 233 -0.99 -6.79 -4.40
C VAL A 233 -0.43 -6.53 -3.00
N TYR A 234 -1.27 -6.65 -1.97
CA TYR A 234 -0.85 -6.41 -0.59
C TYR A 234 0.01 -7.54 0.00
N GLY A 235 -0.01 -8.72 -0.62
CA GLY A 235 0.85 -9.87 -0.28
C GLY A 235 2.22 -9.85 -0.96
N LEU A 236 2.51 -8.87 -1.83
CA LEU A 236 3.83 -8.75 -2.44
C LEU A 236 4.91 -8.55 -1.36
N PRO A 237 6.05 -9.26 -1.41
CA PRO A 237 7.06 -9.19 -0.35
C PRO A 237 7.54 -7.78 -0.02
N ALA A 238 7.72 -6.93 -1.04
CA ALA A 238 8.14 -5.54 -0.85
C ALA A 238 7.04 -4.68 -0.19
N VAL A 239 5.77 -4.95 -0.49
CA VAL A 239 4.63 -4.28 0.14
C VAL A 239 4.48 -4.71 1.59
N VAL A 240 4.55 -6.02 1.86
CA VAL A 240 4.51 -6.57 3.22
C VAL A 240 5.65 -6.00 4.05
N ALA A 241 6.88 -5.98 3.52
CA ALA A 241 8.04 -5.42 4.21
C ALA A 241 7.87 -3.92 4.51
N PHE A 242 7.33 -3.15 3.55
CA PHE A 242 7.01 -1.75 3.76
C PHE A 242 5.98 -1.57 4.87
N GLN A 243 4.86 -2.29 4.82
CA GLN A 243 3.80 -2.17 5.82
C GLN A 243 4.26 -2.59 7.21
N GLN A 244 5.08 -3.64 7.31
CA GLN A 244 5.69 -4.08 8.57
C GLN A 244 6.62 -3.00 9.13
N ARG A 245 7.45 -2.37 8.30
CA ARG A 245 8.30 -1.24 8.72
C ARG A 245 7.47 -0.07 9.25
N GLU A 246 6.42 0.32 8.54
CA GLU A 246 5.53 1.41 8.97
C GLU A 246 4.82 1.08 10.29
N LEU A 247 4.34 -0.16 10.42
CA LEU A 247 3.71 -0.65 11.64
C LEU A 247 4.71 -0.65 12.81
N PHE A 248 5.93 -1.11 12.59
CA PHE A 248 6.97 -1.11 13.63
C PHE A 248 7.29 0.32 14.09
N ALA A 249 7.37 1.28 13.17
CA ALA A 249 7.59 2.68 13.50
C ALA A 249 6.43 3.25 14.34
N GLU A 250 5.18 2.96 13.97
CA GLU A 250 4.00 3.38 14.74
C GLU A 250 4.01 2.78 16.15
N LEU A 251 4.19 1.47 16.27
CA LEU A 251 4.11 0.74 17.53
C LEU A 251 5.32 1.01 18.44
N SER A 252 6.48 1.34 17.87
CA SER A 252 7.64 1.77 18.65
C SER A 252 7.35 3.04 19.45
N ALA A 253 6.56 3.96 18.88
CA ALA A 253 6.18 5.23 19.51
C ALA A 253 4.97 5.14 20.45
N LYS A 254 4.22 4.02 20.46
CA LYS A 254 3.06 3.86 21.34
C LYS A 254 3.49 3.71 22.80
N ALA A 255 2.92 4.56 23.66
CA ALA A 255 3.10 4.47 25.10
C ALA A 255 2.20 3.37 25.69
N VAL A 256 2.75 2.62 26.64
CA VAL A 256 1.97 1.68 27.45
C VAL A 256 1.15 2.50 28.44
N LYS A 257 -0.17 2.37 28.38
CA LYS A 257 -1.08 3.00 29.34
C LYS A 257 -2.24 2.04 29.54
N GLY A 258 -2.12 1.10 30.47
CA GLY A 258 -3.30 0.51 31.12
C GLY A 258 -3.79 1.55 32.13
N PRO A 259 -4.86 2.31 31.86
CA PRO A 259 -5.36 3.29 32.81
C PRO A 259 -5.82 2.55 34.07
N VAL A 260 -5.68 3.18 35.24
CA VAL A 260 -6.23 2.66 36.50
C VAL A 260 -7.72 2.32 36.34
N GLU A 261 -8.43 3.08 35.50
CA GLU A 261 -9.84 2.88 35.13
C GLU A 261 -10.12 1.47 34.55
N PHE A 262 -9.17 0.84 33.86
CA PHE A 262 -9.35 -0.47 33.24
C PHE A 262 -8.68 -1.62 33.99
N ALA A 263 -8.21 -1.41 35.24
CA ALA A 263 -7.52 -2.46 36.01
C ALA A 263 -8.32 -3.78 36.10
N SER A 264 -9.65 -3.72 36.19
CA SER A 264 -10.52 -4.92 36.22
C SER A 264 -10.51 -5.75 34.92
N LYS A 265 -10.01 -5.19 33.81
CA LYS A 265 -9.95 -5.83 32.50
C LYS A 265 -8.62 -6.58 32.26
N GLU A 266 -7.61 -6.35 33.10
CA GLU A 266 -6.27 -6.90 32.97
C GLU A 266 -6.24 -8.42 32.68
N PRO A 267 -7.01 -9.29 33.37
CA PRO A 267 -6.95 -10.73 33.13
C PRO A 267 -7.37 -11.19 31.73
N LYS A 268 -8.05 -10.32 30.96
CA LYS A 268 -8.53 -10.57 29.59
C LYS A 268 -7.73 -9.84 28.51
N HIS A 269 -6.69 -9.10 28.89
CA HIS A 269 -5.98 -8.18 28.00
C HIS A 269 -4.47 -8.35 28.07
N VAL A 270 -3.92 -8.83 29.18
CA VAL A 270 -2.47 -9.10 29.27
C VAL A 270 -2.09 -10.19 28.26
N PRO A 271 -1.19 -9.89 27.30
CA PRO A 271 -0.72 -10.89 26.34
C PRO A 271 0.05 -12.00 27.04
N GLN A 272 -0.13 -13.22 26.56
CA GLN A 272 0.59 -14.41 27.01
C GLN A 272 1.61 -14.82 25.96
N VAL A 273 2.87 -14.96 26.37
CA VAL A 273 3.97 -15.29 25.47
C VAL A 273 4.40 -16.73 25.73
N THR A 274 4.45 -17.53 24.67
CA THR A 274 5.01 -18.89 24.68
C THR A 274 6.15 -18.97 23.69
N VAL A 275 7.28 -19.56 24.08
CA VAL A 275 8.42 -19.78 23.20
C VAL A 275 8.67 -21.27 23.07
N LYS A 276 8.55 -21.81 21.85
CA LYS A 276 8.70 -23.24 21.59
C LYS A 276 9.27 -23.47 20.20
N GLY A 277 10.30 -24.30 20.10
CA GLY A 277 10.88 -24.72 18.81
C GLY A 277 11.39 -23.56 17.95
N GLY A 278 11.96 -22.52 18.59
CA GLY A 278 12.46 -21.33 17.88
C GLY A 278 11.34 -20.40 17.37
N GLN A 279 10.10 -20.58 17.81
CA GLN A 279 9.00 -19.67 17.54
C GLN A 279 8.49 -19.03 18.83
N VAL A 280 8.04 -17.79 18.70
CA VAL A 280 7.32 -17.04 19.72
C VAL A 280 5.86 -16.99 19.30
N THR A 281 4.96 -17.38 20.20
CA THR A 281 3.52 -17.22 20.04
C THR A 281 3.00 -16.30 21.13
N ILE A 282 2.33 -15.24 20.70
CA ILE A 282 1.58 -14.32 21.55
C ILE A 282 0.11 -14.71 21.43
N SER A 283 -0.58 -14.83 22.55
CA SER A 283 -2.03 -15.03 22.63
C SER A 283 -2.62 -14.02 23.60
N VAL A 284 -3.68 -13.32 23.21
CA VAL A 284 -4.40 -12.40 24.10
C VAL A 284 -5.74 -13.04 24.48
N PRO A 285 -6.07 -13.17 25.78
CA PRO A 285 -7.30 -13.81 26.25
C PRO A 285 -8.53 -12.89 26.07
N HIS A 286 -8.82 -12.52 24.82
CA HIS A 286 -9.80 -11.53 24.41
C HIS A 286 -10.79 -12.09 23.37
N GLY A 287 -12.03 -11.61 23.39
CA GLY A 287 -13.05 -12.00 22.42
C GLY A 287 -13.15 -10.98 21.29
N MET A 288 -13.14 -11.44 20.04
CA MET A 288 -13.09 -10.55 18.88
C MET A 288 -14.49 -10.23 18.36
N ALA A 289 -14.86 -8.95 18.37
CA ALA A 289 -16.12 -8.43 17.84
C ALA A 289 -15.86 -7.14 17.04
N GLU A 290 -16.83 -6.72 16.24
CA GLU A 290 -16.69 -5.57 15.33
C GLU A 290 -16.50 -4.22 16.07
N ASP A 291 -17.13 -4.08 17.23
CA ASP A 291 -17.08 -2.91 18.11
C ASP A 291 -16.03 -3.04 19.22
N HIS A 292 -15.54 -4.25 19.48
CA HIS A 292 -14.57 -4.54 20.53
C HIS A 292 -13.61 -5.64 20.08
N LEU A 293 -12.38 -5.25 19.74
CA LEU A 293 -11.33 -6.14 19.25
C LEU A 293 -9.95 -5.71 19.76
N ILE A 294 -9.03 -6.68 19.75
CA ILE A 294 -7.61 -6.37 19.74
C ILE A 294 -7.27 -5.85 18.35
N GLU A 295 -6.92 -4.57 18.24
CA GLU A 295 -6.57 -3.96 16.96
C GLU A 295 -5.11 -4.24 16.60
N TYR A 296 -4.21 -4.30 17.59
CA TYR A 296 -2.78 -4.54 17.38
C TYR A 296 -2.21 -5.53 18.38
N ILE A 297 -1.29 -6.37 17.92
CA ILE A 297 -0.40 -7.19 18.76
C ILE A 297 1.03 -6.96 18.29
N TRP A 298 1.96 -6.75 19.23
CA TRP A 298 3.39 -6.66 18.88
C TRP A 298 4.31 -7.17 19.99
N ALA A 299 5.57 -7.39 19.62
CA ALA A 299 6.64 -7.82 20.51
C ALA A 299 7.80 -6.83 20.47
N LYS A 300 8.40 -6.54 21.64
CA LYS A 300 9.69 -5.87 21.75
C LYS A 300 10.76 -6.81 22.29
N ASP A 301 12.00 -6.65 21.81
CA ASP A 301 13.18 -7.32 22.33
C ASP A 301 13.73 -6.64 23.60
N GLN A 302 14.85 -7.14 24.13
CA GLN A 302 15.55 -6.58 25.29
C GLN A 302 16.03 -5.13 25.10
N ASN A 303 16.15 -4.65 23.86
CA ASN A 303 16.58 -3.30 23.52
C ASN A 303 15.39 -2.37 23.27
N GLY A 304 14.16 -2.87 23.39
CA GLY A 304 12.94 -2.12 23.12
C GLY A 304 12.60 -2.00 21.62
N HIS A 305 13.30 -2.71 20.74
CA HIS A 305 12.98 -2.73 19.31
C HIS A 305 11.76 -3.60 19.04
N VAL A 306 10.82 -3.11 18.22
CA VAL A 306 9.71 -3.94 17.74
C VAL A 306 10.27 -5.00 16.80
N VAL A 307 10.02 -6.28 17.11
CA VAL A 307 10.53 -7.43 16.34
C VAL A 307 9.46 -8.22 15.60
N ALA A 308 8.19 -8.05 16.00
CA ALA A 308 7.04 -8.61 15.31
C ALA A 308 5.80 -7.77 15.62
N ALA A 309 4.91 -7.62 14.65
CA ALA A 309 3.65 -6.92 14.83
C ALA A 309 2.58 -7.38 13.84
N ALA A 310 1.33 -7.30 14.26
CA ALA A 310 0.17 -7.48 13.43
C ALA A 310 -0.91 -6.45 13.77
N LYS A 311 -1.61 -5.99 12.73
CA LYS A 311 -2.92 -5.35 12.86
C LYS A 311 -3.97 -6.41 12.60
N LEU A 312 -4.98 -6.50 13.46
CA LEU A 312 -6.02 -7.51 13.39
C LEU A 312 -7.38 -6.86 13.06
N GLY A 313 -8.23 -7.63 12.39
CA GLY A 313 -9.65 -7.38 12.22
C GLY A 313 -10.49 -8.23 13.19
N CYS A 314 -11.79 -7.94 13.27
CA CYS A 314 -12.71 -8.61 14.20
C CYS A 314 -12.93 -10.11 13.89
N THR A 315 -12.52 -10.59 12.71
CA THR A 315 -12.58 -12.00 12.33
C THR A 315 -11.28 -12.76 12.59
N ASP A 316 -10.19 -12.04 12.92
CA ASP A 316 -8.91 -12.67 13.17
C ASP A 316 -8.87 -13.28 14.57
N SER A 317 -8.02 -14.29 14.76
CA SER A 317 -7.69 -14.74 16.11
C SER A 317 -6.74 -13.73 16.78
N PRO A 318 -6.89 -13.43 18.08
CA PRO A 318 -6.04 -12.49 18.81
C PRO A 318 -4.69 -13.14 19.16
N THR A 319 -3.98 -13.60 18.14
CA THR A 319 -2.71 -14.31 18.24
C THR A 319 -1.71 -13.79 17.22
N LEU A 320 -0.42 -13.89 17.56
CA LEU A 320 0.68 -13.58 16.65
C LEU A 320 1.79 -14.60 16.85
N THR A 321 2.15 -15.32 15.79
CA THR A 321 3.26 -16.28 15.79
C THR A 321 4.36 -15.82 14.85
N PHE A 322 5.59 -15.83 15.33
CA PHE A 322 6.76 -15.41 14.54
C PHE A 322 8.02 -16.17 14.97
N PRO A 323 9.03 -16.30 14.08
CA PRO A 323 10.32 -16.87 14.43
C PRO A 323 11.01 -16.03 15.52
N LEU A 324 11.61 -16.67 16.51
CA LEU A 324 12.43 -16.01 17.52
C LEU A 324 13.62 -15.33 16.82
N PRO A 325 13.76 -13.99 16.91
CA PRO A 325 14.87 -13.31 16.27
C PRO A 325 16.21 -13.73 16.87
N LYS A 326 17.25 -13.79 16.03
CA LYS A 326 18.59 -14.19 16.45
C LYS A 326 19.16 -13.18 17.45
N GLY A 327 19.65 -13.66 18.59
CA GLY A 327 20.26 -12.83 19.63
C GLY A 327 19.26 -12.16 20.58
N THR A 328 17.97 -12.49 20.48
CA THR A 328 16.96 -12.07 21.45
C THR A 328 17.17 -12.80 22.79
N THR A 329 17.31 -12.03 23.88
CA THR A 329 17.47 -12.57 25.25
C THR A 329 16.20 -12.41 26.08
N SER A 330 15.30 -11.51 25.68
CA SER A 330 13.98 -11.39 26.29
C SER A 330 12.97 -10.84 25.29
N ILE A 331 11.69 -11.17 25.53
CA ILE A 331 10.54 -10.66 24.80
C ILE A 331 9.57 -10.02 25.78
N THR A 332 9.03 -8.85 25.42
CA THR A 332 7.82 -8.29 26.03
C THR A 332 6.77 -8.16 24.93
N ALA A 333 5.62 -8.80 25.13
CA ALA A 333 4.49 -8.67 24.22
C ALA A 333 3.58 -7.53 24.66
N TYR A 334 2.90 -6.95 23.69
CA TYR A 334 1.96 -5.87 23.88
C TYR A 334 0.73 -6.10 23.00
N GLU A 335 -0.38 -5.53 23.44
CA GLU A 335 -1.59 -5.45 22.64
C GLU A 335 -2.22 -4.07 22.77
N GLN A 336 -3.01 -3.69 21.77
CA GLN A 336 -3.91 -2.55 21.86
C GLN A 336 -5.35 -3.00 21.58
N CYS A 337 -6.18 -2.86 22.60
CA CYS A 337 -7.62 -2.99 22.52
C CYS A 337 -8.21 -1.66 22.07
N ASN A 338 -9.14 -1.70 21.10
CA ASN A 338 -9.79 -0.48 20.60
C ASN A 338 -10.62 0.26 21.67
N LEU A 339 -10.98 -0.42 22.78
CA LEU A 339 -11.72 0.15 23.91
C LEU A 339 -10.92 0.26 25.21
N HIS A 340 -10.01 -0.68 25.48
CA HIS A 340 -9.43 -0.86 26.82
C HIS A 340 -7.93 -0.52 26.90
N ALA A 341 -7.41 0.30 25.97
CA ALA A 341 -6.05 0.81 25.95
C ALA A 341 -4.95 -0.23 25.65
N VAL A 342 -3.69 0.10 25.97
CA VAL A 342 -2.50 -0.71 25.64
C VAL A 342 -2.03 -1.47 26.87
N TRP A 343 -1.85 -2.78 26.71
CA TRP A 343 -1.38 -3.69 27.76
C TRP A 343 -0.05 -4.34 27.38
N ALA A 344 0.68 -4.80 28.39
CA ALA A 344 1.97 -5.45 28.23
C ALA A 344 2.01 -6.76 29.02
N SER A 345 2.67 -7.78 28.46
CA SER A 345 3.02 -8.99 29.19
C SER A 345 4.11 -8.69 30.22
N PRO A 346 4.31 -9.56 31.22
CA PRO A 346 5.60 -9.66 31.89
C PRO A 346 6.73 -9.92 30.88
N VAL A 347 7.96 -9.55 31.26
CA VAL A 347 9.15 -9.87 30.48
C VAL A 347 9.36 -11.39 30.49
N VAL A 348 9.44 -12.00 29.31
CA VAL A 348 9.78 -13.42 29.14
C VAL A 348 11.24 -13.51 28.73
N ASN A 349 12.08 -14.07 29.60
CA ASN A 349 13.48 -14.33 29.29
C ASN A 349 13.59 -15.56 28.39
N ILE A 350 14.51 -15.50 27.42
CA ILE A 350 14.80 -16.56 26.48
C ILE A 350 16.09 -17.25 26.94
N GLU A 351 16.00 -18.55 27.18
CA GLU A 351 17.14 -19.40 27.56
C GLU A 351 18.06 -19.75 26.39
#